data_AF-A0A212QW60-F1
#
_entry.id   AF-A0A212QW60-F1
#
_cell.length_a   1.000
_cell.length_b   1.000
_cell.length_c   1.000
_cell.angle_alpha   90.00
_cell.angle_beta   90.00
_cell.angle_gamma   90.00
#
_symmetry.space_group_name_H-M   'P 1'
#
loop_
_entity.id
_entity.type
_entity.pdbx_description
1 polymer ?
#
loop_
_entity_poly.entity_id
_entity_poly.type
_entity_poly.pdbx_seq_one_letter_code
_entity_poly.pdbx_strand_id
1 'polypeptide(L)'
;MPPRRRSTPASPWHVVPEIKRTEEALTQTEKRLAALPAAPSPEHARKAVVDAAVAALRGNGTPIPDDIGQRAADAYTAALVPVSEREALTSAVASLKRHAVYLRTAHAGPVLASLAERLDAITAEVRDIIAAHGRLIDGEAAIDAGPEAVTAFTRLRQLVKDVDALRATQRDVLRDVVDPGVLNSIYSAGDEQFTDVARSPLPADVQRVISGARRRNVAFLIWATESGRHYLPASVDELTAEAGGAVDIGSADDGTSRSSFNH
;
A
#
# COMPACT_ATOMS: atom_id res chain seq x y z
N MET A 1 27.65 -5.71 -9.83
CA MET A 1 26.97 -4.88 -8.81
C MET A 1 25.85 -5.69 -8.19
N PRO A 2 25.89 -6.01 -6.89
CA PRO A 2 24.74 -6.64 -6.24
C PRO A 2 23.57 -5.65 -6.17
N PRO A 3 22.31 -6.09 -6.35
CA PRO A 3 21.16 -5.23 -6.22
C PRO A 3 21.06 -4.75 -4.77
N ARG A 4 21.09 -3.42 -4.58
CA ARG A 4 20.81 -2.79 -3.29
C ARG A 4 19.39 -3.22 -2.88
N ARG A 5 19.27 -4.02 -1.82
CA ARG A 5 18.00 -4.22 -1.11
C ARG A 5 17.50 -2.82 -0.71
N ARG A 6 16.46 -2.33 -1.39
CA ARG A 6 15.70 -1.18 -0.90
C ARG A 6 15.12 -1.65 0.43
N SER A 7 15.54 -1.04 1.54
CA SER A 7 14.82 -1.17 2.79
C SER A 7 13.38 -0.79 2.49
N THR A 8 12.47 -1.74 2.60
CA THR A 8 11.04 -1.48 2.45
C THR A 8 10.71 -0.36 3.45
N PRO A 9 10.25 0.82 3.00
CA PRO A 9 9.83 1.85 3.93
C PRO A 9 8.77 1.26 4.86
N ALA A 10 8.80 1.63 6.14
CA ALA A 10 7.80 1.21 7.10
C ALA A 10 6.41 1.53 6.54
N SER A 11 5.50 0.54 6.54
CA SER A 11 4.15 0.71 6.01
C SER A 11 3.49 1.92 6.68
N PRO A 12 2.90 2.86 5.91
CA PRO A 12 2.23 4.03 6.49
C PRO A 12 1.10 3.63 7.44
N TRP A 13 0.60 2.40 7.29
CA TRP A 13 -0.50 1.82 8.05
C TRP A 13 -0.12 1.25 9.42
N HIS A 14 1.17 1.25 9.80
CA HIS A 14 1.58 0.73 11.11
C HIS A 14 1.01 1.52 12.29
N VAL A 15 0.53 2.74 12.06
CA VAL A 15 -0.21 3.53 13.05
C VAL A 15 -1.62 3.00 13.34
N VAL A 16 -2.13 2.07 12.50
CA VAL A 16 -3.42 1.41 12.66
C VAL A 16 -3.19 -0.05 13.12
N PRO A 17 -3.36 -0.36 14.43
CA PRO A 17 -3.06 -1.68 14.98
C PRO A 17 -3.81 -2.83 14.30
N GLU A 18 -5.02 -2.59 13.81
CA GLU A 18 -5.87 -3.56 13.10
C GLU A 18 -5.23 -4.01 11.78
N ILE A 19 -4.68 -3.07 11.00
CA ILE A 19 -4.02 -3.38 9.73
C ILE A 19 -2.77 -4.20 9.99
N LYS A 20 -1.94 -3.80 10.97
CA LYS A 20 -0.75 -4.55 11.35
C LYS A 20 -1.09 -5.99 11.74
N ARG A 21 -2.08 -6.20 12.62
CA ARG A 21 -2.52 -7.54 13.03
C ARG A 21 -3.00 -8.37 11.84
N THR A 22 -3.73 -7.75 10.91
CA THR A 22 -4.23 -8.43 9.71
C THR A 22 -3.10 -8.82 8.76
N GLU A 23 -2.11 -7.95 8.55
CA GLU A 23 -0.93 -8.23 7.71
C GLU A 23 -0.03 -9.33 8.31
N GLU A 24 0.14 -9.33 9.63
CA GLU A 24 0.86 -10.39 10.35
C GLU A 24 0.15 -11.74 10.21
N ALA A 25 -1.17 -11.77 10.42
CA ALA A 25 -2.00 -12.96 10.24
C ALA A 25 -1.96 -13.45 8.78
N LEU A 26 -2.01 -12.54 7.80
CA LEU A 26 -1.89 -12.87 6.38
C LEU A 26 -0.53 -13.52 6.08
N THR A 27 0.56 -12.89 6.51
CA THR A 27 1.92 -13.41 6.32
C THR A 27 2.09 -14.80 6.93
N GLN A 28 1.57 -15.00 8.14
CA GLN A 28 1.61 -16.30 8.82
C GLN A 28 0.79 -17.36 8.07
N THR A 29 -0.39 -17.00 7.58
CA THR A 29 -1.29 -17.91 6.84
C THR A 29 -0.69 -18.29 5.49
N GLU A 30 -0.13 -17.33 4.75
CA GLU A 30 0.57 -17.59 3.48
C GLU A 30 1.78 -18.50 3.69
N LYS A 31 2.56 -18.27 4.75
CA LYS A 31 3.69 -19.14 5.11
C LYS A 31 3.24 -20.57 5.41
N ARG A 32 2.13 -20.73 6.15
CA ARG A 32 1.57 -22.06 6.45
C ARG A 32 1.07 -22.75 5.18
N LEU A 33 0.37 -22.02 4.31
CA LEU A 33 -0.11 -22.53 3.03
C LEU A 33 1.05 -22.99 2.13
N ALA A 34 2.12 -22.21 2.04
CA ALA A 34 3.31 -22.54 1.26
C ALA A 34 4.08 -23.75 1.82
N ALA A 35 3.97 -24.03 3.12
CA ALA A 35 4.61 -25.17 3.75
C ALA A 35 3.82 -26.49 3.59
N LEU A 36 2.57 -26.45 3.10
CA LEU A 36 1.77 -27.66 2.93
C LEU A 36 2.32 -28.54 1.79
N PRO A 37 2.57 -29.84 2.03
CA PRO A 37 3.07 -30.73 0.99
C PRO A 37 2.07 -30.87 -0.15
N ALA A 38 2.56 -31.06 -1.37
CA ALA A 38 1.71 -31.45 -2.48
C ALA A 38 1.10 -32.83 -2.18
N ALA A 39 -0.21 -32.86 -1.93
CA ALA A 39 -0.97 -34.09 -1.72
C ALA A 39 -1.78 -34.43 -2.99
N PRO A 40 -1.87 -35.71 -3.38
CA PRO A 40 -2.81 -36.14 -4.41
C PRO A 40 -4.25 -35.85 -3.96
N SER A 41 -5.17 -35.73 -4.92
CA SER A 41 -6.58 -35.63 -4.55
C SER A 41 -7.03 -36.89 -3.79
N PRO A 42 -8.05 -36.80 -2.90
CA PRO A 42 -8.54 -37.96 -2.15
C PRO A 42 -8.97 -39.10 -3.08
N GLU A 43 -9.56 -38.75 -4.22
CA GLU A 43 -9.94 -39.70 -5.27
C GLU A 43 -8.75 -40.39 -5.93
N HIS A 44 -7.67 -39.64 -6.19
CA HIS A 44 -6.46 -40.22 -6.75
C HIS A 44 -5.78 -41.16 -5.76
N ALA A 45 -5.72 -40.79 -4.47
CA ALA A 45 -5.17 -41.64 -3.41
C ALA A 45 -5.96 -42.94 -3.26
N ARG A 46 -7.30 -42.87 -3.26
CA ARG A 46 -8.20 -44.02 -3.25
C ARG A 46 -7.94 -44.94 -4.44
N LYS A 47 -7.88 -44.36 -5.65
CA LYS A 47 -7.66 -45.11 -6.90
C LYS A 47 -6.29 -45.79 -6.93
N ALA A 48 -5.24 -45.12 -6.45
CA ALA A 48 -3.88 -45.67 -6.42
C ALA A 48 -3.77 -46.97 -5.61
N VAL A 49 -4.52 -47.12 -4.52
CA VAL A 49 -4.58 -48.36 -3.73
C VAL A 49 -5.16 -49.52 -4.55
N VAL A 50 -6.26 -49.26 -5.26
CA VAL A 50 -6.92 -50.27 -6.12
C VAL A 50 -6.02 -50.62 -7.31
N ASP A 51 -5.48 -49.61 -8.00
CA ASP A 51 -4.61 -49.80 -9.16
C ASP A 51 -3.34 -50.58 -8.79
N ALA A 52 -2.75 -50.32 -7.61
CA ALA A 52 -1.60 -51.07 -7.09
C ALA A 52 -1.92 -52.54 -6.81
N ALA A 53 -3.08 -52.83 -6.21
CA ALA A 53 -3.52 -54.22 -5.95
C ALA A 53 -3.77 -54.99 -7.26
N VAL A 54 -4.41 -54.35 -8.24
CA VAL A 54 -4.62 -54.94 -9.58
C VAL A 54 -3.30 -55.17 -10.30
N ALA A 55 -2.35 -54.23 -10.20
CA ALA A 55 -1.02 -54.38 -10.78
C ALA A 55 -0.24 -55.53 -10.15
N ALA A 56 -0.30 -55.70 -8.83
CA ALA A 56 0.33 -56.83 -8.13
C ALA A 56 -0.25 -58.17 -8.58
N LEU A 57 -1.58 -58.30 -8.63
CA LEU A 57 -2.24 -59.50 -9.13
C LEU A 57 -1.77 -59.88 -10.54
N ARG A 58 -1.68 -58.89 -11.44
CA ARG A 58 -1.23 -59.13 -12.83
C ARG A 58 0.27 -59.43 -12.94
N GLY A 59 1.09 -58.81 -12.09
CA GLY A 59 2.55 -58.87 -12.22
C GLY A 59 3.19 -60.10 -11.58
N ASN A 60 2.71 -60.51 -10.41
CA ASN A 60 3.30 -61.61 -9.65
C ASN A 60 2.26 -62.58 -9.05
N GLY A 61 0.98 -62.43 -9.40
CA GLY A 61 -0.08 -63.30 -8.91
C GLY A 61 -0.50 -63.05 -7.46
N THR A 62 -0.04 -61.96 -6.82
CA THR A 62 -0.46 -61.63 -5.44
C THR A 62 -1.98 -61.41 -5.42
N PRO A 63 -2.75 -62.15 -4.59
CA PRO A 63 -4.19 -62.00 -4.52
C PRO A 63 -4.58 -60.60 -4.02
N ILE A 64 -5.74 -60.11 -4.47
CA ILE A 64 -6.30 -58.85 -3.98
C ILE A 64 -6.62 -59.02 -2.48
N PRO A 65 -6.18 -58.11 -1.61
CA PRO A 65 -6.48 -58.18 -0.18
C PRO A 65 -7.99 -58.07 0.09
N ASP A 66 -8.50 -58.86 1.04
CA ASP A 66 -9.91 -58.82 1.44
C ASP A 66 -10.32 -57.47 2.07
N ASP A 67 -9.34 -56.74 2.61
CA ASP A 67 -9.48 -55.42 3.22
C ASP A 67 -9.27 -54.25 2.23
N ILE A 68 -9.24 -54.51 0.91
CA ILE A 68 -8.94 -53.48 -0.10
C ILE A 68 -9.86 -52.26 -0.01
N GLY A 69 -11.13 -52.45 0.33
CA GLY A 69 -12.10 -51.37 0.53
C GLY A 69 -11.72 -50.46 1.71
N GLN A 70 -11.31 -51.04 2.83
CA GLN A 70 -10.86 -50.29 4.01
C GLN A 70 -9.58 -49.51 3.70
N ARG A 71 -8.59 -50.16 3.06
CA ARG A 71 -7.34 -49.50 2.65
C ARG A 71 -7.57 -48.31 1.73
N ALA A 72 -8.49 -48.45 0.77
CA ALA A 72 -8.83 -47.38 -0.15
C ALA A 72 -9.55 -46.21 0.56
N ALA A 73 -10.43 -46.50 1.53
CA ALA A 73 -11.10 -45.49 2.35
C ALA A 73 -10.12 -44.76 3.30
N ASP A 74 -9.16 -45.47 3.88
CA ASP A 74 -8.11 -44.89 4.72
C ASP A 74 -7.21 -43.97 3.90
N ALA A 75 -6.80 -44.40 2.70
CA ALA A 75 -6.02 -43.57 1.78
C ALA A 75 -6.77 -42.31 1.33
N TYR A 76 -8.08 -42.42 1.07
CA TYR A 76 -8.94 -41.27 0.79
C TYR A 76 -8.94 -40.28 1.96
N THR A 77 -9.22 -40.77 3.17
CA THR A 77 -9.35 -39.93 4.37
C THR A 77 -8.02 -39.26 4.74
N ALA A 78 -6.91 -40.00 4.65
CA ALA A 78 -5.57 -39.46 4.88
C ALA A 78 -5.23 -38.34 3.88
N ALA A 79 -5.65 -38.47 2.60
CA ALA A 79 -5.45 -37.44 1.59
C ALA A 79 -6.44 -36.26 1.72
N LEU A 80 -7.63 -36.47 2.31
CA LEU A 80 -8.62 -35.41 2.52
C LEU A 80 -8.12 -34.34 3.49
N VAL A 81 -7.46 -34.73 4.59
CA VAL A 81 -6.96 -33.79 5.61
C VAL A 81 -6.11 -32.65 5.04
N PRO A 82 -4.99 -32.91 4.32
CA PRO A 82 -4.16 -31.83 3.77
C PRO A 82 -4.87 -31.03 2.66
N VAL A 83 -5.82 -31.63 1.94
CA VAL A 83 -6.61 -30.93 0.91
C VAL A 83 -7.56 -29.94 1.56
N SER A 84 -8.30 -30.36 2.57
CA SER A 84 -9.19 -29.47 3.35
C SER A 84 -8.41 -28.37 4.06
N GLU A 85 -7.22 -28.66 4.60
CA GLU A 85 -6.36 -27.63 5.20
C GLU A 85 -5.92 -26.60 4.16
N ARG A 86 -5.47 -27.04 2.99
CA ARG A 86 -5.08 -26.14 1.88
C ARG A 86 -6.24 -25.24 1.45
N GLU A 87 -7.44 -25.80 1.32
CA GLU A 87 -8.66 -25.06 0.95
C GLU A 87 -9.01 -24.00 2.00
N ALA A 88 -8.99 -24.39 3.29
CA ALA A 88 -9.24 -23.48 4.40
C ALA A 88 -8.23 -22.32 4.44
N LEU A 89 -6.93 -22.62 4.29
CA LEU A 89 -5.89 -21.59 4.28
C LEU A 89 -5.98 -20.68 3.04
N THR A 90 -6.33 -21.23 1.87
CA THR A 90 -6.54 -20.43 0.65
C THR A 90 -7.70 -19.45 0.85
N SER A 91 -8.82 -19.93 1.41
CA SER A 91 -9.97 -19.10 1.75
C SER A 91 -9.61 -18.04 2.80
N ALA A 92 -8.84 -18.40 3.82
CA ALA A 92 -8.37 -17.46 4.84
C ALA A 92 -7.47 -16.37 4.24
N VAL A 93 -6.52 -16.73 3.37
CA VAL A 93 -5.66 -15.76 2.66
C VAL A 93 -6.52 -14.79 1.84
N ALA A 94 -7.48 -15.30 1.06
CA ALA A 94 -8.37 -14.46 0.26
C ALA A 94 -9.19 -13.52 1.15
N SER A 95 -9.70 -14.00 2.28
CA SER A 95 -10.46 -13.19 3.23
C SER A 95 -9.60 -12.11 3.89
N LEU A 96 -8.39 -12.45 4.33
CA LEU A 96 -7.47 -11.52 4.98
C LEU A 96 -7.01 -10.43 4.01
N LYS A 97 -6.77 -10.76 2.73
CA LYS A 97 -6.47 -9.76 1.69
C LYS A 97 -7.62 -8.77 1.51
N ARG A 98 -8.86 -9.25 1.41
CA ARG A 98 -10.04 -8.37 1.33
C ARG A 98 -10.22 -7.53 2.59
N HIS A 99 -9.98 -8.11 3.76
CA HIS A 99 -10.09 -7.38 5.03
C HIS A 99 -9.02 -6.28 5.16
N ALA A 100 -7.78 -6.53 4.72
CA ALA A 100 -6.73 -5.52 4.69
C ALA A 100 -7.11 -4.33 3.80
N VAL A 101 -7.68 -4.59 2.61
CA VAL A 101 -8.19 -3.53 1.72
C VAL A 101 -9.29 -2.74 2.42
N TYR A 102 -10.28 -3.43 2.99
CA TYR A 102 -11.36 -2.78 3.74
C TYR A 102 -10.83 -1.86 4.86
N LEU A 103 -9.88 -2.34 5.66
CA LEU A 103 -9.30 -1.54 6.75
C LEU A 103 -8.55 -0.32 6.22
N ARG A 104 -7.79 -0.45 5.13
CA ARG A 104 -7.08 0.69 4.52
C ARG A 104 -8.07 1.74 4.03
N THR A 105 -9.14 1.35 3.35
CA THR A 105 -10.20 2.28 2.92
C THR A 105 -10.87 2.95 4.11
N ALA A 106 -11.23 2.19 5.15
CA ALA A 106 -11.90 2.72 6.33
C ALA A 106 -11.02 3.69 7.16
N HIS A 107 -9.71 3.45 7.18
CA HIS A 107 -8.75 4.26 7.96
C HIS A 107 -7.96 5.28 7.15
N ALA A 108 -8.16 5.37 5.83
CA ALA A 108 -7.45 6.33 4.98
C ALA A 108 -7.66 7.78 5.44
N GLY A 109 -8.90 8.19 5.70
CA GLY A 109 -9.23 9.54 6.16
C GLY A 109 -8.48 9.94 7.44
N PRO A 110 -8.61 9.18 8.55
CA PRO A 110 -7.85 9.47 9.77
C PRO A 110 -6.33 9.53 9.58
N VAL A 111 -5.76 8.66 8.73
CA VAL A 111 -4.31 8.68 8.44
C VAL A 111 -3.94 9.94 7.65
N LEU A 112 -4.70 10.29 6.62
CA LEU A 112 -4.49 11.49 5.82
C LEU A 112 -4.65 12.77 6.66
N ALA A 113 -5.67 12.85 7.51
CA ALA A 113 -5.85 13.96 8.45
C ALA A 113 -4.64 14.15 9.38
N SER A 114 -4.10 13.06 9.95
CA SER A 114 -2.88 13.13 10.76
C SER A 114 -1.65 13.60 9.97
N LEU A 115 -1.55 13.24 8.69
CA LEU A 115 -0.49 13.75 7.82
C LEU A 115 -0.68 15.25 7.51
N ALA A 116 -1.92 15.72 7.39
CA ALA A 116 -2.23 17.13 7.19
C ALA A 116 -1.84 17.97 8.41
N GLU A 117 -2.18 17.53 9.62
CA GLU A 117 -1.76 18.18 10.87
C GLU A 117 -0.23 18.29 10.98
N ARG A 118 0.50 17.24 10.56
CA ARG A 118 1.97 17.26 10.52
C ARG A 118 2.51 18.25 9.50
N LEU A 119 1.85 18.41 8.35
CA LEU A 119 2.23 19.39 7.36
C LEU A 119 2.00 20.81 7.88
N ASP A 120 0.87 21.06 8.53
CA ASP A 120 0.54 22.35 9.13
C ASP A 120 1.58 22.77 10.19
N ALA A 121 2.01 21.81 11.03
CA ALA A 121 3.07 22.04 12.01
C ALA A 121 4.41 22.42 11.33
N ILE A 122 4.78 21.73 10.24
CA ILE A 122 5.99 22.08 9.46
C ILE A 122 5.85 23.48 8.86
N THR A 123 4.71 23.80 8.26
CA THR A 123 4.47 25.11 7.64
C THR A 123 4.46 26.24 8.68
N ALA A 124 3.92 26.00 9.88
CA ALA A 124 4.02 26.93 10.99
C ALA A 124 5.47 27.18 11.40
N GLU A 125 6.26 26.12 11.58
CA GLU A 125 7.68 26.24 11.95
C GLU A 125 8.50 26.98 10.87
N VAL A 126 8.22 26.75 9.59
CA VAL A 126 8.84 27.51 8.49
C VAL A 126 8.51 29.01 8.60
N ARG A 127 7.25 29.37 8.89
CA ARG A 127 6.86 30.78 9.09
C ARG A 127 7.59 31.41 10.26
N ASP A 128 7.73 30.69 11.37
CA ASP A 128 8.44 31.19 12.55
C ASP A 128 9.92 31.44 12.24
N ILE A 129 10.57 30.53 11.52
CA ILE A 129 11.96 30.71 11.06
C ILE A 129 12.09 31.93 10.14
N ILE A 130 11.17 32.11 9.18
CA ILE A 130 11.17 33.26 8.27
C ILE A 130 10.98 34.57 9.05
N ALA A 131 10.08 34.58 10.03
CA ALA A 131 9.81 35.76 10.86
C ALA A 131 11.04 36.15 11.72
N ALA A 132 11.77 35.16 12.24
CA ALA A 132 12.93 35.40 13.10
C ALA A 132 14.22 35.74 12.32
N HIS A 133 14.46 35.10 11.18
CA HIS A 133 15.76 35.16 10.48
C HIS A 133 15.68 35.65 9.02
N GLY A 134 14.48 35.97 8.53
CA GLY A 134 14.26 36.32 7.13
C GLY A 134 14.30 35.13 6.18
N ARG A 135 14.39 35.41 4.87
CA ARG A 135 14.36 34.40 3.81
C ARG A 135 15.73 33.78 3.57
N LEU A 136 16.03 32.71 4.29
CA LEU A 136 17.26 31.93 4.14
C LEU A 136 17.15 30.92 2.98
N ILE A 137 17.36 31.38 1.75
CA ILE A 137 17.15 30.55 0.53
C ILE A 137 18.33 29.59 0.23
N ASP A 138 19.53 29.91 0.72
CA ASP A 138 20.74 29.12 0.57
C ASP A 138 21.69 29.27 1.77
N GLY A 139 22.80 28.51 1.73
CA GLY A 139 23.77 28.48 2.82
C GLY A 139 24.64 29.73 2.92
N GLU A 140 24.85 30.46 1.82
CA GLU A 140 25.66 31.69 1.81
C GLU A 140 24.89 32.82 2.51
N ALA A 141 23.62 33.00 2.16
CA ALA A 141 22.71 33.92 2.84
C ALA A 141 22.61 33.61 4.35
N ALA A 142 22.64 32.32 4.73
CA ALA A 142 22.62 31.92 6.13
C ALA A 142 23.94 32.23 6.85
N ILE A 143 25.10 32.07 6.20
CA ILE A 143 26.40 32.41 6.76
C ILE A 143 26.51 33.92 6.98
N ASP A 144 26.10 34.71 5.99
CA ASP A 144 26.13 36.18 6.07
C ASP A 144 25.22 36.73 7.17
N ALA A 145 24.08 36.06 7.43
CA ALA A 145 23.14 36.40 8.49
C ALA A 145 23.58 35.91 9.90
N GLY A 146 24.70 35.18 10.00
CA GLY A 146 25.31 34.77 11.28
C GLY A 146 24.96 33.35 11.76
N PRO A 147 25.53 32.93 12.91
CA PRO A 147 25.50 31.53 13.35
C PRO A 147 24.10 30.99 13.68
N GLU A 148 23.19 31.83 14.17
CA GLU A 148 21.80 31.46 14.42
C GLU A 148 21.05 31.19 13.10
N ALA A 149 21.30 32.00 12.06
CA ALA A 149 20.73 31.79 10.74
C ALA A 149 21.26 30.50 10.07
N VAL A 150 22.53 30.13 10.26
CA VAL A 150 23.07 28.83 9.82
C VAL A 150 22.33 27.66 10.49
N THR A 151 22.01 27.79 11.78
CA THR A 151 21.24 26.77 12.52
C THR A 151 19.81 26.69 11.99
N ALA A 152 19.15 27.83 11.79
CA ALA A 152 17.81 27.90 11.22
C ALA A 152 17.75 27.33 9.79
N PHE A 153 18.74 27.63 8.95
CA PHE A 153 18.85 27.07 7.61
C PHE A 153 19.07 25.55 7.63
N THR A 154 19.86 25.06 8.58
CA THR A 154 20.02 23.61 8.79
C THR A 154 18.70 22.95 9.18
N ARG A 155 17.89 23.63 10.02
CA ARG A 155 16.55 23.17 10.36
C ARG A 155 15.62 23.16 9.15
N LEU A 156 15.61 24.21 8.33
CA LEU A 156 14.84 24.26 7.07
C LEU A 156 15.20 23.08 6.14
N ARG A 157 16.49 22.75 6.01
CA ARG A 157 16.94 21.59 5.23
C ARG A 157 16.41 20.27 5.79
N GLN A 158 16.25 20.16 7.10
CA GLN A 158 15.65 18.99 7.72
C GLN A 158 14.14 18.95 7.45
N LEU A 159 13.44 20.08 7.59
CA LEU A 159 12.01 20.18 7.27
C LEU A 159 11.71 19.81 5.81
N VAL A 160 12.59 20.14 4.85
CA VAL A 160 12.46 19.67 3.46
C VAL A 160 12.42 18.14 3.39
N LYS A 161 13.29 17.44 4.13
CA LYS A 161 13.30 15.97 4.18
C LYS A 161 12.04 15.43 4.85
N ASP A 162 11.56 16.11 5.89
CA ASP A 162 10.36 15.73 6.62
C ASP A 162 9.13 15.85 5.71
N VAL A 163 9.04 16.89 4.88
CA VAL A 163 8.02 17.04 3.83
C VAL A 163 8.16 15.95 2.75
N ASP A 164 9.38 15.65 2.28
CA ASP A 164 9.59 14.56 1.31
C ASP A 164 9.11 13.21 1.84
N ALA A 165 9.41 12.90 3.11
CA ALA A 165 8.95 11.69 3.78
C ALA A 165 7.42 11.68 3.93
N LEU A 166 6.83 12.79 4.37
CA LEU A 166 5.39 12.96 4.52
C LEU A 166 4.65 12.78 3.18
N ARG A 167 5.16 13.35 2.08
CA ARG A 167 4.60 13.16 0.74
C ARG A 167 4.77 11.75 0.22
N ALA A 168 5.86 11.05 0.57
CA ALA A 168 6.00 9.64 0.24
C ALA A 168 4.93 8.80 0.97
N THR A 169 4.73 9.03 2.27
CA THR A 169 3.69 8.37 3.07
C THR A 169 2.29 8.65 2.53
N GLN A 170 1.96 9.91 2.20
CA GLN A 170 0.69 10.27 1.56
C GLN A 170 0.46 9.47 0.27
N ARG A 171 1.48 9.40 -0.59
CA ARG A 171 1.35 8.68 -1.87
C ARG A 171 1.18 7.19 -1.70
N ASP A 172 1.79 6.60 -0.68
CA ASP A 172 1.61 5.18 -0.36
C ASP A 172 0.20 4.92 0.16
N VAL A 173 -0.35 5.79 1.01
CA VAL A 173 -1.75 5.71 1.47
C VAL A 173 -2.73 5.82 0.29
N LEU A 174 -2.57 6.84 -0.55
CA LEU A 174 -3.46 7.06 -1.70
C LEU A 174 -3.39 5.93 -2.73
N ARG A 175 -2.20 5.34 -2.97
CA ARG A 175 -2.04 4.21 -3.89
C ARG A 175 -2.86 2.99 -3.47
N ASP A 176 -3.07 2.81 -2.17
CA ASP A 176 -3.81 1.67 -1.64
C ASP A 176 -5.33 1.85 -1.71
N VAL A 177 -5.82 3.07 -1.94
CA VAL A 177 -7.27 3.39 -1.85
C VAL A 177 -7.84 4.16 -3.04
N VAL A 178 -6.99 4.66 -3.95
CA VAL A 178 -7.40 5.42 -5.15
C VAL A 178 -7.00 4.66 -6.41
N ASP A 179 -7.83 4.74 -7.46
CA ASP A 179 -7.52 4.17 -8.76
C ASP A 179 -6.20 4.72 -9.34
N PRO A 180 -5.28 3.87 -9.86
CA PRO A 180 -3.99 4.32 -10.37
C PRO A 180 -4.07 5.33 -11.52
N GLY A 181 -5.11 5.27 -12.37
CA GLY A 181 -5.31 6.21 -13.47
C GLY A 181 -5.63 7.61 -12.96
N VAL A 182 -6.55 7.70 -11.99
CA VAL A 182 -6.91 8.94 -11.29
C VAL A 182 -5.71 9.49 -10.52
N LEU A 183 -4.95 8.63 -9.87
CA LEU A 183 -3.83 9.05 -9.05
C LEU A 183 -2.69 9.67 -9.88
N ASN A 184 -2.46 9.15 -11.09
CA ASN A 184 -1.46 9.69 -12.01
C ASN A 184 -1.82 11.08 -12.54
N SER A 185 -3.10 11.35 -12.83
CA SER A 185 -3.53 12.68 -13.29
C SER A 185 -3.36 13.72 -12.18
N ILE A 186 -3.79 13.40 -10.97
CA ILE A 186 -3.63 14.23 -9.76
C ILE A 186 -2.16 14.59 -9.54
N TYR A 187 -1.26 13.60 -9.53
CA TYR A 187 0.17 13.83 -9.30
C TYR A 187 0.85 14.66 -10.40
N SER A 188 0.37 14.53 -11.63
CA SER A 188 0.94 15.27 -12.76
C SER A 188 0.53 16.75 -12.71
N ALA A 189 -0.71 17.03 -12.27
CA ALA A 189 -1.21 18.38 -12.07
C ALA A 189 -0.57 19.04 -10.84
N GLY A 190 -0.34 18.28 -9.77
CA GLY A 190 0.11 18.81 -8.48
C GLY A 190 -1.03 19.09 -7.50
N ASP A 191 -2.24 18.62 -7.82
CA ASP A 191 -3.45 18.79 -7.01
C ASP A 191 -3.32 18.09 -5.65
N GLU A 192 -2.41 17.13 -5.48
CA GLU A 192 -2.16 16.49 -4.18
C GLU A 192 -1.30 17.33 -3.22
N GLN A 193 -0.74 18.43 -3.71
CA GLN A 193 0.19 19.30 -2.95
C GLN A 193 -0.27 20.74 -2.87
N PHE A 194 -1.05 21.23 -3.85
CA PHE A 194 -1.45 22.62 -3.93
C PHE A 194 -2.93 22.72 -4.29
N THR A 195 -3.63 23.65 -3.64
CA THR A 195 -5.01 23.99 -4.00
C THR A 195 -5.04 24.95 -5.20
N ASP A 196 -6.18 25.00 -5.89
CA ASP A 196 -6.51 25.89 -7.00
C ASP A 196 -5.52 25.81 -8.18
N VAL A 197 -4.85 24.68 -8.42
CA VAL A 197 -3.83 24.56 -9.48
C VAL A 197 -4.40 24.87 -10.86
N ALA A 198 -5.60 24.38 -11.15
CA ALA A 198 -6.29 24.64 -12.41
C ALA A 198 -6.62 26.13 -12.62
N ARG A 199 -6.93 26.87 -11.55
CA ARG A 199 -7.31 28.29 -11.60
C ARG A 199 -6.11 29.23 -11.52
N SER A 200 -5.06 28.81 -10.84
CA SER A 200 -3.84 29.57 -10.61
C SER A 200 -2.62 28.69 -10.87
N PRO A 201 -2.12 28.64 -12.11
CA PRO A 201 -1.02 27.76 -12.49
C PRO A 201 0.24 27.96 -11.64
N LEU A 202 0.88 26.86 -11.30
CA LEU A 202 2.11 26.87 -10.49
C LEU A 202 3.31 27.41 -11.30
N PRO A 203 4.26 28.12 -10.66
CA PRO A 203 5.51 28.51 -11.29
C PRO A 203 6.30 27.32 -11.89
N ALA A 204 7.06 27.57 -12.96
CA ALA A 204 7.76 26.51 -13.70
C ALA A 204 8.81 25.74 -12.87
N ASP A 205 9.44 26.39 -11.90
CA ASP A 205 10.36 25.74 -10.96
C ASP A 205 9.64 24.82 -9.96
N VAL A 206 8.45 25.21 -9.50
CA VAL A 206 7.56 24.39 -8.66
C VAL A 206 7.05 23.18 -9.45
N GLN A 207 6.60 23.38 -10.69
CA GLN A 207 6.19 22.28 -11.57
C GLN A 207 7.32 21.27 -11.84
N ARG A 208 8.56 21.73 -12.01
CA ARG A 208 9.73 20.84 -12.13
C ARG A 208 9.98 20.01 -10.87
N VAL A 209 9.65 20.53 -9.69
CA VAL A 209 9.74 19.77 -8.44
C VAL A 209 8.63 18.71 -8.35
N ILE A 210 7.39 19.08 -8.71
CA ILE A 210 6.23 18.17 -8.68
C ILE A 210 6.41 17.01 -9.66
N SER A 211 6.82 17.30 -10.89
CA SER A 211 7.13 16.30 -11.93
C SER A 211 8.34 15.42 -11.61
N GLY A 212 9.07 15.68 -10.52
CA GLY A 212 10.28 14.94 -10.13
C GLY A 212 11.53 15.29 -10.96
N ALA A 213 11.44 16.23 -11.90
CA ALA A 213 12.59 16.74 -12.65
C ALA A 213 13.60 17.49 -11.77
N ARG A 214 13.15 17.97 -10.60
CA ARG A 214 13.98 18.60 -9.57
C ARG A 214 13.59 18.10 -8.18
N ARG A 215 14.55 18.05 -7.25
CA ARG A 215 14.27 17.76 -5.84
C ARG A 215 13.72 18.99 -5.12
N ARG A 216 12.87 18.76 -4.11
CA ARG A 216 12.49 19.82 -3.15
C ARG A 216 13.75 20.38 -2.49
N ASN A 217 13.74 21.69 -2.26
CA ASN A 217 14.80 22.41 -1.57
C ASN A 217 14.19 23.49 -0.66
N VAL A 218 15.05 24.23 0.06
CA VAL A 218 14.60 25.24 1.02
C VAL A 218 13.80 26.36 0.32
N ALA A 219 14.25 26.82 -0.84
CA ALA A 219 13.51 27.81 -1.63
C ALA A 219 12.09 27.35 -1.99
N PHE A 220 11.91 26.10 -2.43
CA PHE A 220 10.59 25.51 -2.69
C PHE A 220 9.73 25.48 -1.42
N LEU A 221 10.30 25.07 -0.28
CA LEU A 221 9.57 24.96 0.99
C LEU A 221 9.09 26.34 1.49
N ILE A 222 9.94 27.36 1.40
CA ILE A 222 9.59 28.75 1.74
C ILE A 222 8.47 29.23 0.81
N TRP A 223 8.64 29.08 -0.50
CA TRP A 223 7.62 29.48 -1.47
C TRP A 223 6.29 28.78 -1.23
N ALA A 224 6.31 27.46 -1.04
CA ALA A 224 5.11 26.67 -0.78
C ALA A 224 4.38 27.17 0.48
N THR A 225 5.14 27.44 1.54
CA THR A 225 4.61 27.98 2.81
C THR A 225 4.00 29.37 2.64
N GLU A 226 4.69 30.29 1.96
CA GLU A 226 4.23 31.67 1.75
C GLU A 226 3.05 31.77 0.76
N SER A 227 2.93 30.80 -0.16
CA SER A 227 1.83 30.78 -1.14
C SER A 227 0.45 30.66 -0.49
N GLY A 228 0.38 30.11 0.73
CA GLY A 228 -0.88 29.78 1.40
C GLY A 228 -1.67 28.65 0.72
N ARG A 229 -1.15 28.06 -0.36
CA ARG A 229 -1.82 27.04 -1.17
C ARG A 229 -1.29 25.63 -0.92
N HIS A 230 -0.15 25.51 -0.23
CA HIS A 230 0.45 24.21 0.07
C HIS A 230 -0.41 23.48 1.09
N TYR A 231 -0.93 22.32 0.71
CA TYR A 231 -1.88 21.57 1.53
C TYR A 231 -1.69 20.06 1.36
N LEU A 232 -2.30 19.28 2.25
CA LEU A 232 -2.44 17.85 2.12
C LEU A 232 -3.92 17.51 2.28
N PRO A 233 -4.52 16.76 1.34
CA PRO A 233 -5.93 16.39 1.42
C PRO A 233 -6.17 15.51 2.65
N ALA A 234 -7.10 15.90 3.51
CA ALA A 234 -7.47 15.14 4.71
C ALA A 234 -8.34 13.91 4.37
N SER A 235 -8.89 13.84 3.16
CA SER A 235 -9.64 12.68 2.66
C SER A 235 -9.46 12.46 1.15
N VAL A 236 -9.87 11.28 0.68
CA VAL A 236 -9.95 11.00 -0.77
C VAL A 236 -11.00 11.89 -1.44
N ASP A 237 -12.14 12.12 -0.78
CA ASP A 237 -13.21 12.97 -1.31
C ASP A 237 -12.75 14.42 -1.50
N GLU A 238 -11.95 14.96 -0.58
CA GLU A 238 -11.36 16.29 -0.71
C GLU A 238 -10.41 16.36 -1.90
N LEU A 239 -9.55 15.35 -2.07
CA LEU A 239 -8.64 15.26 -3.20
C LEU A 239 -9.41 15.16 -4.53
N THR A 240 -10.48 14.36 -4.57
CA THR A 240 -11.36 14.23 -5.73
C THR A 240 -12.14 15.50 -6.01
N ALA A 241 -12.58 16.25 -5.00
CA ALA A 241 -13.25 17.53 -5.20
C ALA A 241 -12.30 18.59 -5.81
N GLU A 242 -11.05 18.61 -5.34
CA GLU A 242 -10.01 19.48 -5.89
C GLU A 242 -9.68 19.10 -7.35
N ALA A 243 -9.47 17.80 -7.60
CA ALA A 243 -9.21 17.27 -8.95
C ALA A 243 -10.45 17.31 -9.86
N GLY A 244 -11.65 17.34 -9.28
CA GLY A 244 -12.96 17.27 -9.93
C GLY A 244 -13.37 18.55 -10.68
N GLY A 245 -12.54 19.59 -10.63
CA GLY A 245 -12.52 20.62 -11.67
C GLY A 245 -12.09 20.08 -13.05
N ALA A 246 -11.53 18.86 -13.13
CA ALA A 246 -10.94 18.28 -14.33
C ALA A 246 -11.55 16.95 -14.84
N VAL A 247 -12.14 16.06 -14.03
CA VAL A 247 -12.75 14.80 -14.53
C VAL A 247 -13.85 14.26 -13.59
N ASP A 248 -14.97 13.81 -14.16
CA ASP A 248 -16.02 13.01 -13.50
C ASP A 248 -15.48 11.65 -13.06
N ILE A 249 -15.26 11.49 -11.76
CA ILE A 249 -14.71 10.26 -11.18
C ILE A 249 -15.90 9.38 -10.78
N GLY A 250 -16.31 8.52 -11.71
CA GLY A 250 -17.48 7.66 -11.55
C GLY A 250 -17.50 6.91 -10.21
N SER A 251 -18.69 6.87 -9.60
CA SER A 251 -19.00 6.05 -8.44
C SER A 251 -18.51 4.63 -8.62
N ALA A 252 -18.02 4.01 -7.54
CA ALA A 252 -17.78 2.57 -7.51
C ALA A 252 -19.05 1.86 -8.01
N ASP A 253 -18.92 1.14 -9.11
CA ASP A 253 -19.96 0.26 -9.62
C ASP A 253 -20.16 -0.84 -8.57
N ASP A 254 -21.24 -0.69 -7.78
CA ASP A 254 -21.80 -1.73 -6.92
C ASP A 254 -22.39 -2.83 -7.82
N GLY A 255 -21.53 -3.46 -8.62
CA GLY A 255 -21.84 -4.56 -9.49
C GLY A 255 -22.15 -5.80 -8.66
N THR A 256 -23.36 -5.86 -8.09
CA THR A 256 -24.01 -7.11 -7.72
C THR A 256 -24.10 -7.98 -8.97
N SER A 257 -23.08 -8.80 -9.22
CA SER A 257 -23.18 -9.91 -10.15
C SER A 257 -24.08 -10.95 -9.50
N ARG A 258 -25.39 -10.74 -9.66
CA ARG A 258 -26.42 -11.73 -9.43
C ARG A 258 -26.05 -13.01 -10.18
N SER A 259 -25.92 -14.07 -9.40
CA SER A 259 -26.11 -15.46 -9.79
C SER A 259 -27.14 -15.62 -10.92
N SER A 260 -26.71 -16.21 -12.03
CA SER A 260 -27.58 -16.94 -12.94
C SER A 260 -27.02 -18.35 -13.15
N PHE A 261 -27.14 -19.17 -12.11
CA PHE A 261 -27.40 -20.60 -12.31
C PHE A 261 -28.88 -20.75 -12.70
N ASN A 262 -29.13 -21.42 -13.83
CA ASN A 262 -30.33 -22.15 -14.29
C ASN A 262 -30.67 -21.79 -15.75
N HIS A 263 -30.22 -22.58 -16.73
CA HIS A 263 -30.86 -23.83 -17.19
C HIS A 263 -29.97 -24.54 -18.21
#